data_AF-A0A952U8B3-F1
#
_entry.id   AF-A0A952U8B3-F1
#
_cell.length_a   1.000
_cell.length_b   1.000
_cell.length_c   1.000
_cell.angle_alpha   90.00
_cell.angle_beta   90.00
_cell.angle_gamma   90.00
#
_symmetry.space_group_name_H-M   'P 1'
#
loop_
_entity.id
_entity.type
_entity.pdbx_description
1 polymer ?
#
loop_
_entity_poly.entity_id
_entity_poly.type
_entity_poly.pdbx_seq_one_letter_code
_entity_poly.pdbx_strand_id
1 'polypeptide(L)'
;MQTQPQAPSELQTLFAELAASLHRAGQIASVISAKTGMAVSIPTLKRPEHIPDDQEWFWSDEWQKMEAEANDAIAKGQVSQPFATIGEALTFLDQQV
;
A
#
# COMPACT_ATOMS: atom_id res chain seq x y z
N MET A 1 8.27 -4.69 24.61
CA MET A 1 8.11 -4.97 23.18
C MET A 1 6.63 -5.07 22.88
N GLN A 2 6.03 -4.08 22.22
CA GLN A 2 4.73 -4.28 21.61
C GLN A 2 5.00 -4.75 20.18
N THR A 3 4.76 -6.02 19.90
CA THR A 3 4.64 -6.53 18.53
C THR A 3 3.56 -5.71 17.85
N GLN A 4 3.90 -4.94 16.82
CA GLN A 4 2.87 -4.40 15.94
C GLN A 4 2.10 -5.61 15.40
N PRO A 5 0.79 -5.73 15.65
CA PRO A 5 0.07 -6.94 15.30
C PRO A 5 0.10 -7.04 13.79
N GLN A 6 0.83 -8.04 13.28
CA GLN A 6 0.60 -8.53 11.93
C GLN A 6 -0.89 -8.81 11.86
N ALA A 7 -1.56 -8.17 10.90
CA ALA A 7 -2.98 -8.43 10.68
C ALA A 7 -3.13 -9.96 10.59
N PRO A 8 -3.99 -10.60 11.40
CA PRO A 8 -4.23 -12.03 11.33
C PRO A 8 -4.35 -12.46 9.87
N SER A 9 -3.82 -13.63 9.50
CA SER A 9 -3.83 -14.11 8.11
C SER A 9 -5.22 -14.06 7.46
N GLU A 10 -6.27 -14.21 8.28
CA GLU A 10 -7.66 -13.96 7.93
C GLU A 10 -7.92 -12.53 7.44
N LEU A 11 -7.48 -11.49 8.16
CA LEU A 11 -7.62 -10.09 7.74
C LEU A 11 -6.86 -9.81 6.44
N GLN A 12 -5.66 -10.38 6.27
CA GLN A 12 -4.90 -10.22 5.01
C GLN A 12 -5.65 -10.82 3.82
N THR A 13 -6.27 -11.99 4.04
CA THR A 13 -7.12 -12.66 3.04
C THR A 13 -8.34 -11.79 2.71
N LEU A 14 -9.02 -11.25 3.73
CA LEU A 14 -10.17 -10.36 3.54
C LEU A 14 -9.81 -9.10 2.77
N PHE A 15 -8.64 -8.50 3.03
CA PHE A 15 -8.16 -7.35 2.24
C PHE A 15 -7.88 -7.73 0.78
N ALA A 16 -7.27 -8.88 0.53
CA ALA A 16 -7.03 -9.36 -0.84
C ALA A 16 -8.36 -9.62 -1.59
N GLU A 17 -9.34 -10.23 -0.92
CA GLU A 17 -10.67 -10.47 -1.48
C GLU A 17 -11.42 -9.16 -1.78
N LEU A 18 -11.32 -8.18 -0.89
CA LEU A 18 -11.88 -6.84 -1.09
C LEU A 18 -11.24 -6.16 -2.30
N ALA A 19 -9.91 -6.18 -2.40
CA ALA A 19 -9.18 -5.60 -3.54
C ALA A 19 -9.60 -6.25 -4.87
N ALA A 20 -9.69 -7.58 -4.92
CA ALA A 20 -10.16 -8.31 -6.09
C ALA A 20 -11.62 -7.96 -6.45
N SER A 21 -12.48 -7.77 -5.45
CA SER A 21 -13.88 -7.39 -5.65
C SER A 21 -14.02 -5.96 -6.19
N LEU A 22 -13.24 -5.01 -5.68
CA LEU A 22 -13.19 -3.64 -6.19
C LEU A 22 -12.66 -3.60 -7.63
N HIS A 23 -11.65 -4.41 -7.96
CA HIS A 23 -11.15 -4.53 -9.33
C HIS A 23 -12.24 -5.01 -10.30
N ARG A 24 -12.96 -6.08 -9.94
CA ARG A 24 -14.09 -6.58 -10.73
C ARG A 24 -15.20 -5.54 -10.88
N ALA A 25 -15.56 -4.85 -9.81
CA ALA A 25 -16.55 -3.78 -9.85
C ALA A 25 -16.12 -2.65 -10.81
N GLY A 26 -14.85 -2.27 -10.80
CA GLY A 26 -14.28 -1.31 -11.74
C GLY A 26 -14.38 -1.75 -13.21
N GLN A 27 -14.14 -3.03 -13.51
CA GLN A 27 -14.31 -3.58 -14.86
C GLN A 27 -15.77 -3.50 -15.34
N ILE A 28 -16.73 -3.83 -14.46
CA ILE A 28 -18.16 -3.73 -14.77
C ILE A 28 -18.57 -2.28 -15.01
N ALA A 29 -18.11 -1.35 -14.16
CA ALA A 29 -18.36 0.08 -14.31
C ALA A 29 -17.86 0.62 -15.65
N SER A 30 -16.68 0.18 -16.10
CA SER A 30 -16.16 0.52 -17.44
C SER A 30 -17.07 0.05 -18.57
N VAL A 31 -17.63 -1.17 -18.47
CA VAL A 31 -18.57 -1.69 -19.46
C VAL A 31 -19.89 -0.92 -19.48
N ILE A 32 -20.42 -0.56 -18.31
CA ILE A 32 -21.62 0.27 -18.20
C ILE A 32 -21.38 1.63 -18.85
N SER A 33 -20.26 2.29 -18.53
CA SER A 33 -19.91 3.58 -19.09
C SER A 33 -19.78 3.54 -20.61
N ALA A 34 -19.09 2.54 -21.16
CA ALA A 34 -18.96 2.36 -22.60
C ALA A 34 -20.30 2.14 -23.32
N LYS A 35 -21.28 1.50 -22.68
CA LYS A 35 -22.60 1.20 -23.27
C LYS A 35 -23.62 2.33 -23.11
N THR A 36 -23.51 3.13 -22.06
CA THR A 36 -24.56 4.08 -21.65
C THR A 36 -24.11 5.53 -21.69
N GLY A 37 -22.80 5.79 -21.75
CA GLY A 37 -22.23 7.12 -21.57
C GLY A 37 -22.27 7.64 -20.12
N MET A 38 -22.80 6.85 -19.17
CA MET A 38 -22.89 7.26 -17.77
C MET A 38 -21.58 6.94 -17.02
N ALA A 39 -21.04 7.91 -16.28
CA ALA A 39 -19.91 7.67 -15.41
C ALA A 39 -20.36 6.92 -14.14
N VAL A 40 -19.69 5.81 -13.81
CA VAL A 40 -19.91 5.06 -12.57
C VAL A 40 -18.59 5.03 -11.80
N SER A 41 -18.52 5.81 -10.73
CA SER A 41 -17.31 5.91 -9.90
C SER A 41 -17.22 4.72 -8.94
N ILE A 42 -16.20 3.90 -9.12
CA ILE A 42 -15.81 2.84 -8.19
C ILE A 42 -14.50 3.26 -7.53
N PRO A 43 -14.37 3.20 -6.19
CA PRO A 43 -13.08 3.36 -5.53
C PRO A 43 -12.14 2.26 -6.03
N THR A 44 -11.08 2.64 -6.75
CA THR A 44 -10.04 1.71 -7.18
C THR A 44 -8.77 1.98 -6.40
N LEU A 45 -7.98 0.94 -6.15
CA LEU A 45 -6.63 1.06 -5.59
C LEU A 45 -5.58 1.35 -6.69
N LYS A 46 -6.00 1.95 -7.82
CA LYS A 46 -5.10 2.28 -8.92
C LYS A 46 -4.54 3.68 -8.73
N ARG A 47 -3.35 3.91 -9.30
CA ARG A 47 -2.76 5.24 -9.47
C ARG A 47 -3.82 6.20 -10.02
N PRO A 48 -4.11 7.32 -9.34
CA PRO A 48 -5.03 8.33 -9.84
C PRO A 48 -4.54 8.89 -11.19
N GLU A 49 -5.46 9.23 -12.09
CA GLU A 49 -5.10 9.90 -13.36
C GLU A 49 -4.50 11.29 -13.14
N HIS A 50 -4.90 11.95 -12.06
CA HIS A 50 -4.37 13.24 -11.65
C HIS A 50 -3.76 13.11 -10.26
N ILE A 51 -2.43 13.27 -10.19
CA ILE A 51 -1.67 13.30 -8.95
C ILE A 51 -1.16 14.72 -8.78
N PRO A 52 -1.42 15.38 -7.63
CA PRO A 52 -0.76 16.63 -7.30
C PRO A 52 0.75 16.52 -7.42
N ASP A 53 1.41 17.52 -8.02
CA ASP A 53 2.87 17.49 -8.29
C ASP A 53 3.70 17.20 -7.01
N ASP A 54 3.24 17.65 -5.85
CA ASP A 54 3.89 17.42 -4.55
C ASP A 54 3.78 15.97 -4.04
N GLN A 55 2.98 15.14 -4.70
CA GLN A 55 2.77 13.72 -4.40
C GLN A 55 3.25 12.80 -5.53
N GLU A 56 3.74 13.35 -6.65
CA GLU A 56 4.17 12.54 -7.81
C GLU A 56 5.32 11.58 -7.44
N TRP A 57 6.21 12.00 -6.53
CA TRP A 57 7.36 11.21 -6.08
C TRP A 57 6.96 9.84 -5.52
N PHE A 58 5.81 9.74 -4.83
CA PHE A 58 5.29 8.48 -4.27
C PHE A 58 4.93 7.46 -5.38
N TRP A 59 4.59 7.96 -6.56
CA TRP A 59 4.20 7.16 -7.71
C TRP A 59 5.33 6.94 -8.72
N SER A 60 6.56 7.34 -8.37
CA SER A 60 7.73 7.00 -9.17
C SER A 60 7.98 5.49 -9.16
N ASP A 61 8.46 4.95 -10.29
CA ASP A 61 8.79 3.53 -10.42
C ASP A 61 9.83 3.09 -9.37
N GLU A 62 10.78 3.98 -9.06
CA GLU A 62 11.79 3.78 -8.03
C GLU A 62 11.16 3.62 -6.64
N TRP A 63 10.28 4.55 -6.25
CA TRP A 63 9.61 4.49 -4.95
C TRP A 63 8.74 3.25 -4.81
N GLN A 64 7.92 2.95 -5.83
CA GLN A 64 7.05 1.77 -5.84
C GLN A 64 7.84 0.46 -5.73
N LYS A 65 9.02 0.39 -6.35
CA LYS A 65 9.92 -0.77 -6.20
C LYS A 65 10.45 -0.88 -4.78
N MET A 66 10.94 0.22 -4.19
CA MET A 66 11.45 0.22 -2.81
C MET A 66 10.34 -0.08 -1.79
N GLU A 67 9.13 0.42 -2.00
CA GLU A 67 7.96 0.12 -1.20
C GLU A 67 7.63 -1.39 -1.24
N ALA A 68 7.66 -2.00 -2.43
CA ALA A 68 7.44 -3.44 -2.58
C ALA A 68 8.51 -4.27 -1.84
N GLU A 69 9.79 -3.88 -1.95
CA GLU A 69 10.89 -4.52 -1.23
C GLU A 69 10.74 -4.39 0.29
N ALA A 70 10.39 -3.20 0.79
CA ALA A 70 10.14 -2.96 2.20
C ALA A 70 8.95 -3.76 2.74
N ASN A 71 7.85 -3.83 1.98
CA ASN A 71 6.67 -4.62 2.34
C ASN A 71 6.97 -6.12 2.41
N ASP A 72 7.77 -6.65 1.49
CA ASP A 72 8.21 -8.04 1.51
C ASP A 72 9.11 -8.34 2.72
N ALA A 73 10.04 -7.43 3.06
CA ALA A 73 10.85 -7.53 4.27
C ALA A 73 9.99 -7.54 5.55
N ILE A 74 8.99 -6.64 5.63
CA ILE A 74 8.04 -6.59 6.74
C ILE A 74 7.24 -7.91 6.85
N ALA A 75 6.74 -8.43 5.73
CA ALA A 75 5.99 -9.68 5.70
C ALA A 75 6.84 -10.89 6.16
N LYS A 76 8.14 -10.87 5.85
CA LYS A 76 9.11 -11.87 6.30
C LYS A 76 9.61 -11.65 7.74
N GLY A 77 9.15 -10.61 8.42
CA GLY A 77 9.59 -10.25 9.77
C GLY A 77 11.02 -9.70 9.82
N GLN A 78 11.58 -9.27 8.70
CA GLN A 78 12.90 -8.66 8.58
C GLN A 78 12.83 -7.17 8.97
N VAL A 79 12.38 -6.92 10.20
CA VAL A 79 12.20 -5.58 10.76
C VAL A 79 13.21 -5.34 11.89
N SER A 80 13.59 -4.09 12.09
CA SER A 80 14.36 -3.71 13.28
C SER A 80 13.52 -3.90 14.54
N GLN A 81 14.19 -3.92 15.70
CA GLN A 81 13.50 -3.89 16.99
C GLN A 81 12.62 -2.63 17.12
N PRO A 82 11.46 -2.72 17.80
CA PRO A 82 10.65 -1.55 18.08
C PRO A 82 11.40 -0.61 19.02
N PHE A 83 11.42 0.67 18.69
CA PHE A 83 12.05 1.72 19.50
C PHE A 83 11.00 2.38 20.39
N ALA A 84 11.33 2.58 21.67
CA ALA A 84 10.45 3.29 22.59
C ALA A 84 10.52 4.81 22.41
N THR A 85 11.64 5.31 21.89
CA THR A 85 11.87 6.74 21.66
C THR A 85 12.55 6.99 20.32
N ILE A 86 12.40 8.22 19.82
CA ILE A 86 13.13 8.68 18.62
C ILE A 86 14.65 8.62 18.86
N GLY A 87 15.14 8.91 20.07
CA GLY A 87 16.57 8.85 20.38
C GLY A 87 17.17 7.45 20.22
N GLU A 88 16.42 6.41 20.60
CA GLU A 88 16.81 5.02 20.37
C GLU A 88 16.88 4.69 18.88
N ALA A 89 15.90 5.14 18.10
CA ALA A 89 15.87 4.93 16.65
C ALA A 89 17.04 5.64 15.94
N LEU A 90 17.36 6.88 16.32
CA LEU A 90 18.48 7.63 15.76
C LEU A 90 19.83 6.97 16.10
N THR A 91 20.01 6.56 17.35
CA THR A 91 21.23 5.85 17.79
C THR A 91 21.45 4.56 17.00
N PHE A 92 20.36 3.83 16.70
CA PHE A 92 20.42 2.63 15.88
C PHE A 92 20.84 2.94 14.43
N LEU A 93 20.32 4.01 13.83
CA LEU A 93 20.69 4.42 12.48
C LEU A 93 22.16 4.84 12.38
N ASP A 94 22.66 5.61 13.35
CA ASP A 94 24.07 6.03 13.42
C ASP A 94 25.06 4.85 13.48
N GLN A 95 24.61 3.69 13.97
CA GLN A 95 25.42 2.47 14.06
C GLN A 95 25.41 1.62 12.77
N GLN A 96 24.57 1.97 11.78
CA GLN A 96 24.48 1.26 10.50
C GLN A 96 25.23 1.94 9.34
N VAL A 97 25.78 3.13 9.58
CA VAL A 97 26.60 3.91 8.63
C VAL A 97 28.08 3.67 8.91
#